data_AF-A0A3D0DP16-F1
#
_entry.id   AF-A0A3D0DP16-F1
#
_cell.length_a   1.000
_cell.length_b   1.000
_cell.length_c   1.000
_cell.angle_alpha   90.00
_cell.angle_beta   90.00
_cell.angle_gamma   90.00
#
_symmetry.space_group_name_H-M   'P 1'
#
loop_
_entity.id
_entity.type
_entity.pdbx_description
1 polymer ?
#
loop_
_entity_poly.entity_id
_entity_poly.type
_entity_poly.pdbx_seq_one_letter_code
_entity_poly.pdbx_strand_id
1 'polypeptide(L)'
;MSRFRKAATIIIIVQILIIVVLNVICLYSVRKSGKYYRVEAERVVRMLEGDSSLRENPEGVDISGFSTIIRVSHFNSSEICNNDYVVEEVDGTPYRIEYKADKNSTAFLLMNIGMAAGLLLTVGVFIYIGMKVIKPFDKMSSLTQELAKGNLSAPIKEERSRFFGKFLWGMDMLRENLEDSKTKNLEYQKEKKTMLLSLSHDIKTPLSAIQLYS
;
A
#
# COMPACT_ATOMS: atom_id res chain seq x y z
N MET A 1 14.77 7.24 8.81
CA MET A 1 14.08 7.17 7.49
C MET A 1 14.31 5.89 6.67
N SER A 2 15.51 5.28 6.61
CA SER A 2 15.81 4.17 5.67
C SER A 2 14.97 2.91 5.91
N ARG A 3 14.74 2.52 7.16
CA ARG A 3 13.94 1.32 7.51
C ARG A 3 12.47 1.44 7.09
N PHE A 4 11.85 2.61 7.26
CA PHE A 4 10.49 2.86 6.80
C PHE A 4 10.37 2.78 5.28
N ARG A 5 11.29 3.43 4.55
CA ARG A 5 11.28 3.37 3.08
C ARG A 5 11.50 1.94 2.58
N LYS A 6 12.36 1.16 3.24
CA LYS A 6 12.53 -0.29 2.95
C LYS A 6 11.25 -1.08 3.21
N ALA A 7 10.58 -0.88 4.34
CA ALA A 7 9.32 -1.56 4.63
C ALA A 7 8.21 -1.19 3.62
N ALA A 8 8.04 0.11 3.34
CA ALA A 8 7.04 0.58 2.38
C ALA A 8 7.30 0.04 0.96
N THR A 9 8.56 0.00 0.52
CA THR A 9 8.93 -0.56 -0.79
C THR A 9 8.65 -2.06 -0.86
N ILE A 10 8.96 -2.82 0.20
CA ILE A 10 8.62 -4.26 0.27
C ILE A 10 7.11 -4.48 0.17
N ILE A 11 6.31 -3.70 0.89
CA ILE A 11 4.84 -3.84 0.87
C ILE A 11 4.29 -3.54 -0.54
N ILE A 12 4.80 -2.50 -1.20
CA ILE A 12 4.40 -2.16 -2.57
C ILE A 12 4.77 -3.29 -3.54
N ILE A 13 5.98 -3.85 -3.42
CA ILE A 13 6.41 -4.98 -4.27
C ILE A 13 5.51 -6.20 -4.07
N VAL A 14 5.18 -6.54 -2.83
CA VAL A 14 4.26 -7.64 -2.52
C VAL A 14 2.88 -7.39 -3.12
N GLN A 15 2.37 -6.16 -3.04
CA GLN A 15 1.08 -5.80 -3.62
C GLN A 15 1.08 -5.91 -5.14
N ILE A 16 2.15 -5.47 -5.82
CA ILE A 16 2.33 -5.65 -7.26
C ILE A 16 2.36 -7.13 -7.63
N LEU A 17 3.08 -7.96 -6.86
CA LEU A 17 3.16 -9.39 -7.10
C LEU A 17 1.78 -10.06 -6.98
N ILE A 18 0.98 -9.67 -5.98
CA ILE A 18 -0.40 -10.16 -5.83
C ILE A 18 -1.24 -9.78 -7.06
N ILE A 19 -1.14 -8.55 -7.55
CA ILE A 19 -1.87 -8.11 -8.75
C ILE A 19 -1.48 -8.95 -9.96
N VAL A 20 -0.19 -9.20 -10.16
CA VAL A 20 0.30 -10.04 -11.27
C VAL A 20 -0.25 -11.47 -11.16
N VAL A 21 -0.19 -12.08 -9.98
CA VAL A 21 -0.71 -13.44 -9.76
C VAL A 21 -2.21 -13.52 -10.03
N LEU A 22 -2.99 -12.57 -9.53
CA LEU A 22 -4.44 -12.54 -9.76
C LEU A 22 -4.77 -12.32 -11.25
N ASN A 23 -3.99 -11.49 -11.95
CA ASN A 23 -4.16 -11.29 -13.37
C ASN A 23 -3.86 -12.57 -14.17
N VAL A 24 -2.79 -13.29 -13.83
CA VAL A 24 -2.44 -14.59 -14.46
C VAL A 24 -3.54 -15.63 -14.22
N ILE A 25 -4.06 -15.74 -12.99
CA ILE A 25 -5.17 -16.65 -12.66
C ILE A 25 -6.41 -16.31 -13.48
N CYS A 26 -6.72 -15.02 -13.61
CA CYS A 26 -7.87 -14.57 -14.39
C CYS A 26 -7.70 -14.84 -15.90
N LEU A 27 -6.52 -14.59 -16.46
CA LEU A 27 -6.22 -14.94 -17.86
C LEU A 27 -6.33 -16.44 -18.11
N TYR A 28 -5.89 -17.26 -17.15
CA TYR A 28 -6.01 -18.71 -17.23
C TYR A 28 -7.49 -19.15 -17.21
N SER A 29 -8.31 -18.58 -16.34
CA SER A 29 -9.74 -18.93 -16.27
C SER A 29 -10.50 -18.52 -17.52
N VAL A 30 -10.23 -17.33 -18.06
CA VAL A 30 -10.81 -16.84 -19.33
C VAL A 30 -10.41 -17.75 -20.50
N ARG A 31 -9.13 -18.14 -20.59
CA ARG A 31 -8.64 -19.02 -21.66
C ARG A 31 -9.22 -20.43 -21.58
N LYS A 32 -9.47 -20.94 -20.37
CA LYS A 32 -10.14 -22.24 -20.17
C LYS A 32 -11.62 -22.15 -20.57
N SER A 33 -12.29 -21.05 -20.24
CA SER A 33 -13.69 -20.83 -20.60
C SER A 33 -13.92 -20.77 -22.10
N GLY A 34 -13.04 -20.07 -22.82
CA GLY A 34 -13.06 -19.98 -24.29
C GLY A 34 -12.77 -21.29 -25.04
N LYS A 35 -12.82 -22.46 -24.40
CA LYS A 35 -12.73 -23.78 -25.06
C LYS A 35 -13.96 -24.66 -24.84
N TYR A 36 -14.87 -24.30 -23.95
CA TYR A 36 -16.06 -25.12 -23.67
C TYR A 36 -16.96 -25.25 -24.90
N TYR A 37 -17.11 -24.17 -25.68
CA TYR A 37 -17.89 -24.21 -26.93
C TYR A 37 -17.38 -25.25 -27.93
N ARG A 38 -16.08 -25.58 -27.94
CA ARG A 38 -15.53 -26.60 -28.87
C ARG A 38 -15.97 -28.01 -28.48
N VAL A 39 -16.02 -28.29 -27.18
CA VAL A 39 -16.48 -29.60 -26.67
C VAL A 39 -17.98 -29.74 -26.84
N GLU A 40 -18.73 -28.65 -26.65
CA GLU A 40 -20.17 -28.62 -26.90
C GLU A 40 -20.48 -28.74 -28.40
N ALA A 41 -19.74 -28.05 -29.27
CA ALA A 41 -19.90 -28.14 -30.72
C ALA A 41 -19.64 -29.57 -31.22
N GLU A 42 -18.58 -30.21 -30.74
CA GLU A 42 -18.28 -31.62 -31.04
C GLU A 42 -19.40 -32.56 -30.59
N ARG A 43 -20.04 -32.27 -29.44
CA ARG A 43 -21.18 -33.06 -28.97
C ARG A 43 -22.39 -32.87 -29.87
N VAL A 44 -22.63 -31.66 -30.38
CA VAL A 44 -23.68 -31.39 -31.38
C VAL A 44 -23.40 -32.14 -32.68
N VAL A 45 -22.16 -32.13 -33.16
CA VAL A 45 -21.75 -32.90 -34.34
C VAL A 45 -22.09 -34.38 -34.18
N ARG A 46 -21.75 -35.00 -33.04
CA ARG A 46 -22.10 -36.41 -32.76
C ARG A 46 -23.60 -36.67 -32.70
N MET A 47 -24.40 -35.71 -32.23
CA MET A 47 -25.86 -35.83 -32.24
C MET A 47 -26.40 -35.81 -33.68
N LEU A 48 -25.86 -34.94 -34.53
CA LEU A 48 -26.19 -34.88 -35.96
C LEU A 48 -25.76 -36.14 -36.70
N GLU A 49 -24.61 -36.73 -36.34
CA GLU A 49 -24.16 -38.01 -36.91
C GLU A 49 -25.09 -39.16 -36.55
N GLY A 50 -25.59 -39.21 -35.31
CA GLY A 50 -26.39 -40.32 -34.78
C GLY A 50 -27.89 -40.28 -35.10
N ASP A 51 -28.46 -39.11 -35.38
CA ASP A 51 -29.90 -38.94 -35.62
C ASP A 51 -30.16 -38.25 -36.96
N SER A 52 -30.65 -39.03 -37.93
CA SER A 52 -30.98 -38.55 -39.28
C SER A 52 -32.08 -37.48 -39.29
N SER A 53 -32.97 -37.43 -38.29
CA SER A 53 -34.04 -36.43 -38.21
C SER A 53 -33.52 -35.02 -37.89
N LEU A 54 -32.45 -34.94 -37.11
CA LEU A 54 -31.76 -33.68 -36.80
C LEU A 54 -30.97 -33.13 -37.98
N ARG A 55 -30.64 -33.98 -38.98
CA ARG A 55 -29.96 -33.54 -40.20
C ARG A 55 -30.88 -32.82 -41.17
N GLU A 56 -32.14 -33.24 -41.24
CA GLU A 56 -33.19 -32.59 -42.04
C GLU A 56 -33.70 -31.31 -41.37
N ASN A 57 -33.72 -31.25 -40.03
CA ASN A 57 -34.08 -30.06 -39.27
C ASN A 57 -33.09 -29.78 -38.13
N PRO A 58 -31.93 -29.15 -38.42
CA PRO A 58 -30.90 -28.86 -37.42
C PRO A 58 -31.33 -27.87 -36.34
N GLU A 59 -32.40 -27.09 -36.58
CA GLU A 59 -32.98 -26.18 -35.58
C GLU A 59 -33.77 -26.93 -34.50
N GLY A 60 -34.07 -28.22 -34.71
CA GLY A 60 -34.75 -29.10 -33.76
C GLY A 60 -33.85 -29.70 -32.67
N VAL A 61 -32.53 -29.42 -32.71
CA VAL A 61 -31.60 -29.86 -31.66
C VAL A 61 -32.02 -29.24 -30.33
N ASP A 62 -32.12 -30.05 -29.27
CA ASP A 62 -32.39 -29.53 -27.93
C ASP A 62 -31.15 -28.81 -27.38
N ILE A 63 -31.18 -27.48 -27.44
CA ILE A 63 -30.08 -26.61 -27.01
C ILE A 63 -30.10 -26.41 -25.48
N SER A 64 -31.17 -26.81 -24.78
CA SER A 64 -31.32 -26.57 -23.33
C SER A 64 -30.23 -27.24 -22.47
N GLY A 65 -29.61 -28.31 -22.98
CA GLY A 65 -28.48 -29.00 -22.35
C GLY A 65 -27.11 -28.39 -22.59
N PHE A 66 -27.01 -27.31 -23.38
CA PHE A 66 -25.76 -26.66 -23.75
C PHE A 66 -25.66 -25.27 -23.11
N SER A 67 -24.47 -24.95 -22.59
CA SER A 67 -24.24 -23.69 -21.86
C SER A 67 -23.73 -22.55 -22.74
N THR A 68 -23.07 -22.90 -23.86
CA THR A 68 -22.44 -21.94 -24.77
C THR A 68 -23.09 -21.89 -26.15
N ILE A 69 -23.78 -22.95 -26.58
CA ILE A 69 -24.43 -23.02 -27.91
C ILE A 69 -25.75 -22.25 -27.90
N ILE A 70 -26.00 -21.49 -28.96
CA ILE A 70 -27.23 -20.69 -29.13
C ILE A 70 -28.11 -21.27 -30.23
N ARG A 71 -27.50 -21.66 -31.35
CA ARG A 71 -28.23 -22.09 -32.56
C ARG A 71 -27.40 -23.04 -33.41
N VAL A 72 -28.06 -24.01 -34.03
CA VAL A 72 -27.48 -24.92 -35.02
C VAL A 72 -28.29 -24.76 -36.31
N SER A 73 -27.63 -24.49 -37.43
CA SER A 73 -28.30 -24.32 -38.73
C SER A 73 -27.43 -24.82 -39.87
N HIS A 74 -28.00 -24.96 -41.07
CA HIS A 74 -27.20 -25.21 -42.27
C HIS A 74 -26.31 -24.01 -42.58
N PHE A 75 -25.08 -24.27 -43.02
CA PHE A 75 -24.17 -23.20 -43.38
C PHE A 75 -24.64 -22.48 -44.65
N ASN A 76 -24.93 -21.19 -44.53
CA ASN A 76 -25.26 -20.31 -45.64
C ASN A 76 -24.30 -19.12 -45.69
N SER A 77 -23.50 -19.01 -46.76
CA SER A 77 -22.50 -17.95 -46.93
C SER A 77 -23.10 -16.54 -47.03
N SER A 78 -24.39 -16.43 -47.35
CA SER A 78 -25.09 -15.16 -47.56
C SER A 78 -25.85 -14.67 -46.32
N GLU A 79 -25.96 -15.49 -45.27
CA GLU A 79 -26.65 -15.15 -44.04
C GLU A 79 -25.72 -14.37 -43.09
N ILE A 80 -26.14 -13.16 -42.70
CA ILE A 80 -25.41 -12.33 -41.74
C ILE A 80 -25.58 -12.92 -40.34
N CYS A 81 -24.50 -13.44 -39.76
CA CYS A 81 -24.47 -13.91 -38.39
C CYS A 81 -23.82 -12.85 -37.49
N ASN A 82 -24.55 -12.42 -36.45
CA ASN A 82 -24.03 -11.49 -35.43
C ASN A 82 -23.32 -12.20 -34.27
N ASN A 83 -23.41 -13.53 -34.20
CA ASN A 83 -22.82 -14.35 -33.16
C ASN A 83 -21.52 -15.00 -33.67
N ASP A 84 -20.63 -15.36 -32.74
CA ASP A 84 -19.49 -16.20 -33.09
C ASP A 84 -19.99 -17.60 -33.49
N TYR A 85 -19.38 -18.21 -34.50
CA TYR A 85 -19.79 -19.53 -34.99
C TYR A 85 -18.60 -20.40 -35.37
N VAL A 86 -18.81 -21.71 -35.27
CA VAL A 86 -17.94 -22.75 -35.86
C VAL A 86 -18.68 -23.41 -37.01
N VAL A 87 -17.97 -23.76 -38.07
CA VAL A 87 -18.49 -24.56 -39.16
C VAL A 87 -17.91 -25.95 -39.05
N GLU A 88 -18.77 -26.95 -38.92
CA GLU A 88 -18.39 -28.36 -38.87
C GLU A 88 -19.13 -29.11 -39.98
N GLU A 89 -18.46 -30.06 -40.63
CA GLU A 89 -19.01 -30.82 -41.75
C GLU A 89 -19.46 -32.20 -41.25
N VAL A 90 -20.72 -32.56 -41.53
CA VAL A 90 -21.30 -33.86 -41.17
C VAL A 90 -21.84 -34.49 -42.45
N ASP A 91 -21.32 -35.67 -42.80
CA ASP A 91 -21.69 -36.41 -44.02
C ASP A 91 -21.78 -35.55 -45.30
N GLY A 92 -20.80 -34.65 -45.50
CA GLY A 92 -20.69 -33.79 -46.68
C GLY A 92 -21.55 -32.52 -46.64
N THR A 93 -22.30 -32.30 -45.56
CA THR A 93 -23.13 -31.10 -45.37
C THR A 93 -22.50 -30.21 -44.29
N PRO A 94 -22.16 -28.93 -44.61
CA PRO A 94 -21.63 -28.01 -43.62
C PRO A 94 -22.75 -27.45 -42.73
N TYR A 95 -22.54 -27.54 -41.41
CA TYR A 95 -23.42 -26.98 -40.39
C TYR A 95 -22.73 -25.81 -39.69
N ARG A 96 -23.51 -24.78 -39.38
CA ARG A 96 -23.11 -23.61 -38.59
C ARG A 96 -23.58 -23.81 -37.15
N ILE A 97 -22.65 -23.79 -36.20
CA ILE A 97 -22.91 -23.86 -34.76
C ILE A 97 -22.57 -22.49 -34.17
N GLU A 98 -23.60 -21.72 -33.81
CA GLU A 98 -23.45 -20.42 -33.15
C GLU A 98 -23.26 -20.58 -31.66
N TYR A 99 -22.30 -19.86 -31.09
CA TYR A 99 -21.99 -19.89 -29.67
C TYR A 99 -21.81 -18.48 -29.10
N LYS A 100 -22.12 -18.34 -27.81
CA LYS A 100 -21.89 -17.10 -27.06
C LYS A 100 -20.57 -17.22 -26.32
N ALA A 101 -19.50 -16.63 -26.84
CA ALA A 101 -18.28 -16.48 -26.06
C ALA A 101 -18.56 -15.54 -24.87
N ASP A 102 -18.48 -16.06 -23.65
CA ASP A 102 -18.64 -15.24 -22.46
C ASP A 102 -17.42 -14.33 -22.27
N LYS A 103 -17.46 -13.18 -22.95
CA LYS A 103 -16.38 -12.20 -22.94
C LYS A 103 -16.58 -11.30 -21.72
N ASN A 104 -16.16 -11.78 -20.55
CA ASN A 104 -16.14 -11.05 -19.28
C ASN A 104 -15.08 -9.91 -19.25
N SER A 105 -14.99 -9.15 -20.35
CA SER A 105 -14.05 -8.03 -20.53
C SER A 105 -14.33 -6.89 -19.54
N THR A 106 -15.61 -6.60 -19.27
CA THR A 106 -16.02 -5.57 -18.31
C THR A 106 -15.60 -5.92 -16.88
N ALA A 107 -15.83 -7.17 -16.46
CA ALA A 107 -15.41 -7.65 -15.14
C ALA A 107 -13.89 -7.62 -14.97
N PHE A 108 -13.14 -8.02 -16.00
CA PHE A 108 -11.67 -7.93 -15.99
C PHE A 108 -11.18 -6.47 -15.89
N LEU A 109 -11.79 -5.55 -16.64
CA LEU A 109 -11.46 -4.12 -16.56
C LEU A 109 -11.76 -3.53 -15.18
N LEU A 110 -12.94 -3.80 -14.62
CA LEU A 110 -13.35 -3.37 -13.28
C LEU A 110 -12.38 -3.90 -12.20
N MET A 111 -11.99 -5.17 -12.29
CA MET A 111 -11.01 -5.77 -11.37
C MET A 111 -9.66 -5.02 -11.41
N ASN A 112 -9.12 -4.77 -12.61
CA ASN A 112 -7.84 -4.08 -12.77
C ASN A 112 -7.90 -2.63 -12.29
N ILE A 113 -9.01 -1.92 -12.56
CA ILE A 113 -9.25 -0.56 -12.04
C ILE A 113 -9.27 -0.56 -10.51
N GLY A 114 -9.98 -1.52 -9.89
CA GLY A 114 -10.04 -1.65 -8.44
C GLY A 114 -8.67 -1.92 -7.81
N MET A 115 -7.88 -2.81 -8.41
CA MET A 115 -6.51 -3.11 -7.96
C MET A 115 -5.59 -1.90 -8.08
N ALA A 116 -5.66 -1.17 -9.20
CA ALA A 116 -4.87 0.05 -9.42
C ALA A 116 -5.25 1.15 -8.41
N ALA A 117 -6.54 1.35 -8.16
CA ALA A 117 -7.01 2.30 -7.14
C ALA A 117 -6.51 1.93 -5.73
N GLY A 118 -6.55 0.64 -5.38
CA GLY A 118 -6.02 0.14 -4.11
C GLY A 118 -4.51 0.38 -3.97
N LEU A 119 -3.73 0.23 -5.04
CA LEU A 119 -2.29 0.51 -5.03
C LEU A 119 -1.99 2.00 -4.91
N LEU A 120 -2.75 2.86 -5.60
CA LEU A 120 -2.60 4.31 -5.46
C LEU A 120 -2.92 4.78 -4.04
N LEU A 121 -3.95 4.20 -3.41
CA LEU A 121 -4.32 4.50 -2.04
C LEU A 121 -3.20 4.12 -1.07
N THR A 122 -2.64 2.90 -1.17
CA THR A 122 -1.55 2.47 -0.28
C THR A 122 -0.30 3.33 -0.43
N VAL A 123 0.07 3.69 -1.66
CA VAL A 123 1.18 4.62 -1.94
C VAL A 123 0.89 5.99 -1.34
N GLY A 124 -0.32 6.52 -1.52
CA GLY A 124 -0.74 7.81 -0.95
C GLY A 124 -0.65 7.84 0.57
N VAL A 125 -1.09 6.76 1.24
CA VAL A 125 -1.00 6.61 2.70
C VAL A 125 0.46 6.59 3.16
N PHE A 126 1.35 5.85 2.48
CA PHE A 126 2.77 5.83 2.87
C PHE A 126 3.45 7.18 2.68
N ILE A 127 3.12 7.92 1.61
CA ILE A 127 3.61 9.28 1.40
C ILE A 127 3.10 10.20 2.51
N TYR A 128 1.81 10.11 2.85
CA TYR A 128 1.21 10.89 3.92
C TYR A 128 1.90 10.64 5.26
N ILE A 129 2.08 9.38 5.65
CA ILE A 129 2.78 9.01 6.90
C ILE A 129 4.23 9.51 6.87
N GLY A 130 4.93 9.34 5.74
CA GLY A 130 6.31 9.80 5.57
C GLY A 130 6.45 11.30 5.81
N MET A 131 5.54 12.09 5.25
CA MET A 131 5.60 13.56 5.32
C MET A 131 5.04 14.12 6.62
N LYS A 132 3.92 13.61 7.12
CA LYS A 132 3.19 14.17 8.28
C LYS A 132 3.58 13.56 9.62
N VAL A 133 4.18 12.36 9.65
CA VAL A 133 4.54 11.67 10.89
C VAL A 133 6.05 11.50 11.01
N ILE A 134 6.69 10.88 10.03
CA ILE A 134 8.09 10.47 10.17
C ILE A 134 9.05 11.65 10.09
N LYS A 135 8.88 12.54 9.11
CA LYS A 135 9.73 13.73 8.97
C LYS A 135 9.71 14.65 10.21
N PRO A 136 8.53 14.99 10.79
CA PRO A 136 8.52 15.81 12.01
C PRO A 136 9.02 15.06 13.24
N PHE A 137 8.76 13.75 13.34
CA PHE A 137 9.30 12.94 14.44
C PHE A 137 10.83 12.89 14.43
N ASP A 138 11.46 12.76 13.27
CA ASP A 138 12.93 12.76 13.14
C ASP A 138 13.55 14.08 13.62
N LYS A 139 12.94 15.21 13.26
CA LYS A 139 13.34 16.55 13.77
C LYS A 139 13.19 16.65 15.29
N MET A 140 12.11 16.09 15.85
CA MET A 140 11.89 16.10 17.30
C MET A 140 12.94 15.25 18.02
N SER A 141 13.25 14.08 17.49
CA SER A 141 14.28 13.21 18.07
C SER A 141 15.65 13.88 18.10
N SER A 142 16.02 14.66 17.07
CA SER A 142 17.27 15.41 17.09
C SER A 142 17.27 16.52 18.15
N LEU A 143 16.14 17.21 18.37
CA LEU A 143 16.03 18.23 19.43
C LEU A 143 16.25 17.62 20.82
N THR A 144 15.68 16.44 21.10
CA THR A 144 15.90 15.73 22.37
C THR A 144 17.38 15.38 22.56
N GLN A 145 18.08 15.05 21.48
CA GLN A 145 19.50 14.70 21.50
C GLN A 145 20.39 15.92 21.74
N GLU A 146 20.02 17.10 21.21
CA GLU A 146 20.69 18.38 21.49
C GLU A 146 20.48 18.82 22.94
N LEU A 147 19.26 18.67 23.46
CA LEU A 147 18.94 18.92 24.87
C LEU A 147 19.78 18.04 25.80
N ALA A 148 19.92 16.74 25.49
CA ALA A 148 20.75 15.83 26.26
C ALA A 148 22.25 16.20 26.27
N LYS A 149 22.72 16.92 25.24
CA LYS A 149 24.10 17.43 25.17
C LYS A 149 24.28 18.77 25.89
N GLY A 150 23.21 19.33 26.49
CA GLY A 150 23.25 20.60 27.22
C GLY A 150 23.16 21.84 26.33
N ASN A 151 22.81 21.68 25.05
CA ASN A 151 22.56 22.79 24.14
C ASN A 151 21.10 23.28 24.28
N LEU A 152 20.88 24.20 25.23
CA LEU A 152 19.54 24.67 25.63
C LEU A 152 19.03 25.87 24.81
N SER A 153 19.91 26.47 24.00
CA SER A 153 19.62 27.71 23.26
C SER A 153 18.99 27.47 21.89
N ALA A 154 18.76 26.22 21.49
CA ALA A 154 18.14 25.90 20.20
C ALA A 154 16.63 26.21 20.26
N PRO A 155 16.10 27.10 19.38
CA PRO A 155 14.68 27.40 19.35
C PRO A 155 13.91 26.18 18.83
N ILE A 156 12.95 25.70 19.63
CA ILE A 156 12.01 24.68 19.19
C ILE A 156 11.07 25.34 18.19
N LYS A 157 11.24 25.01 16.90
CA LYS A 157 10.27 25.41 15.87
C LYS A 157 8.94 24.74 16.19
N GLU A 158 7.98 25.51 16.69
CA GLU A 158 6.60 25.08 16.85
C GLU A 158 6.02 24.65 15.49
N GLU A 159 6.01 23.35 15.22
CA GLU A 159 5.13 22.83 14.19
C GLU A 159 3.72 22.76 14.79
N ARG A 160 2.77 23.54 14.22
CA ARG A 160 1.32 23.46 14.46
C ARG A 160 0.70 22.14 13.98
N SER A 161 1.34 21.01 14.29
CA SER A 161 0.81 19.68 14.02
C SER A 161 -0.13 19.28 15.17
N ARG A 162 -1.38 18.93 14.85
CA ARG A 162 -2.33 18.35 15.82
C ARG A 162 -1.79 17.09 16.50
N PHE A 163 -0.94 16.32 15.82
CA PHE A 163 -0.41 15.06 16.33
C PHE A 163 0.69 15.24 17.38
N PHE A 164 1.52 16.28 17.24
CA PHE A 164 2.71 16.46 18.08
C PHE A 164 2.70 17.73 18.93
N GLY A 165 1.66 18.56 18.87
CA GLY A 165 1.61 19.84 19.60
C GLY A 165 1.83 19.70 21.11
N LYS A 166 1.14 18.76 21.78
CA LYS A 166 1.34 18.52 23.23
C LYS A 166 2.75 18.04 23.56
N PHE A 167 3.34 17.23 22.68
CA PHE A 167 4.70 16.73 22.86
C PHE A 167 5.74 17.85 22.69
N LEU A 168 5.60 18.68 21.65
CA LEU A 168 6.44 19.86 21.43
C LEU A 168 6.39 20.83 22.62
N TRP A 169 5.18 21.09 23.14
CA TRP A 169 5.01 21.94 24.31
C TRP A 169 5.68 21.35 25.57
N GLY A 170 5.49 20.04 25.82
CA GLY A 170 6.18 19.37 26.93
C GLY A 170 7.71 19.39 26.79
N MET A 171 8.22 19.30 25.57
CA MET A 171 9.66 19.42 25.29
C MET A 171 10.20 20.83 25.53
N ASP A 172 9.43 21.87 25.21
CA ASP A 172 9.81 23.26 25.50
C ASP A 172 9.81 23.54 26.99
N MET A 173 8.80 23.04 27.72
CA MET A 173 8.76 23.10 29.17
C MET A 173 9.97 22.40 29.81
N LEU A 174 10.41 21.26 29.25
CA LEU A 174 11.62 20.58 29.72
C LEU A 174 12.89 21.41 29.48
N ARG A 175 13.00 22.05 28.30
CA ARG A 175 14.11 22.94 27.95
C ARG A 175 14.19 24.11 28.92
N GLU A 176 13.08 24.78 29.18
CA GLU A 176 12.99 25.92 30.10
C GLU A 176 13.41 25.52 31.53
N ASN A 177 12.89 24.40 32.05
CA ASN A 177 13.26 23.91 33.37
C ASN A 177 14.75 23.54 33.49
N LEU A 178 15.35 22.99 32.43
CA LEU A 178 16.78 22.69 32.41
C LEU A 178 17.64 23.96 32.35
N GLU A 179 17.20 24.98 31.62
CA GLU A 179 17.85 26.28 31.56
C GLU A 179 17.81 27.00 32.91
N ASP A 180 16.64 27.05 33.55
CA ASP A 180 16.46 27.63 34.89
C ASP A 180 17.21 26.86 35.98
N SER A 181 17.25 25.53 35.91
CA SER A 181 18.06 24.72 36.83
C SER A 181 19.56 25.00 36.65
N LYS A 182 20.02 25.22 35.42
CA LYS A 182 21.43 25.51 35.11
C LYS A 182 21.83 26.90 35.62
N THR A 183 20.99 27.92 35.44
CA THR A 183 21.26 29.28 35.95
C THR A 183 21.31 29.29 37.47
N LYS A 184 20.33 28.69 38.14
CA LYS A 184 20.31 28.55 39.61
C LYS A 184 21.53 27.83 40.14
N ASN A 185 21.91 26.70 39.53
CA ASN A 185 23.12 25.97 39.92
C ASN A 185 24.39 26.82 39.76
N LEU A 186 24.47 27.64 38.71
CA LEU A 186 25.60 28.55 38.51
C LEU A 186 25.64 29.63 39.61
N GLU A 187 24.50 30.19 39.97
CA GLU A 187 24.37 31.17 41.07
C GLU A 187 24.77 30.57 42.41
N TYR A 188 24.24 29.39 42.76
CA TYR A 188 24.63 28.68 43.99
C TYR A 188 26.13 28.38 44.04
N GLN A 189 26.75 28.01 42.91
CA GLN A 189 28.20 27.78 42.86
C GLN A 189 28.99 29.08 43.06
N LYS A 190 28.50 30.22 42.56
CA LYS A 190 29.13 31.53 42.79
C LYS A 190 29.00 31.93 44.26
N GLU A 191 27.81 31.83 44.84
CA GLU A 191 27.56 32.15 46.25
C GLU A 191 28.43 31.31 47.18
N LYS A 192 28.50 29.99 46.96
CA LYS A 192 29.37 29.08 47.71
C LYS A 192 30.85 29.47 47.62
N LYS A 193 31.33 29.84 46.43
CA LYS A 193 32.73 30.29 46.25
C LYS A 193 33.00 31.59 46.98
N THR A 194 32.08 32.55 46.92
CA THR A 194 32.20 33.83 47.63
C THR A 194 32.19 33.62 49.15
N MET A 195 31.30 32.75 49.66
CA MET A 195 31.23 32.41 51.08
C MET A 195 32.52 31.72 51.58
N LEU A 196 33.07 30.79 50.80
CA LEU A 196 34.35 30.16 51.13
C LEU A 196 35.51 31.16 51.11
N LEU A 197 35.50 32.11 50.17
CA LEU A 197 36.50 33.16 50.08
C LEU A 197 36.45 34.10 51.29
N SER A 198 35.25 34.52 51.72
CA SER A 198 35.08 35.36 52.91
C SER A 198 35.52 34.63 54.18
N LEU A 199 35.10 33.37 54.37
CA LEU A 199 35.58 32.54 55.49
C LEU A 199 37.11 32.42 55.49
N SER A 200 37.71 32.19 54.33
CA SER A 200 39.17 32.04 54.21
C SER A 200 39.90 33.34 54.59
N HIS A 201 39.38 34.49 54.16
CA HIS A 201 39.91 35.80 54.54
C HIS A 201 39.84 36.02 56.06
N ASP A 202 38.70 35.68 56.66
CA ASP A 202 38.44 35.87 58.09
C ASP A 202 39.26 34.93 58.97
N ILE A 203 39.64 33.74 58.47
CA ILE A 203 40.60 32.82 59.15
C ILE A 203 42.05 33.30 58.99
N LYS A 204 42.43 33.80 57.82
CA LYS A 204 43.80 34.25 57.53
C LYS A 204 44.21 35.45 58.38
N THR A 205 43.27 36.36 58.66
CA THR A 205 43.51 37.59 59.43
C THR A 205 44.06 37.32 60.86
N PRO A 206 43.39 36.52 61.71
CA PRO A 206 43.91 36.21 63.04
C PRO A 206 45.16 35.30 63.00
N LEU A 207 45.25 34.37 62.04
CA LEU A 207 46.44 33.52 61.88
C LEU A 207 47.70 34.36 61.59
N SER A 208 47.57 35.36 60.72
CA SER A 208 48.67 36.27 60.38
C SER A 208 49.06 37.16 61.56
N ALA A 209 48.10 37.55 62.40
CA ALA A 209 48.39 38.27 63.64
C ALA A 209 49.20 37.40 64.61
N ILE A 210 48.83 36.12 64.82
CA ILE A 210 49.58 35.19 65.69
C ILE A 210 51.01 35.00 65.20
N GLN A 211 51.21 34.80 63.89
CA GLN A 211 52.55 34.67 63.29
C GLN A 211 53.42 35.93 63.45
N LEU A 212 52.82 37.11 63.59
CA LEU A 212 53.55 38.36 63.80
C LEU A 212 54.06 38.51 65.24
N TYR A 213 53.42 37.84 66.20
CA TYR A 213 53.76 37.89 67.63
C TYR A 213 54.67 36.73 68.08
N SER A 214 54.91 35.72 67.24
CA SER A 214 55.88 34.63 67.47
C SER A 214 57.21 34.92 66.80
#